data_AF-A0A4U7D5Y7-F1
#
_entry.id   AF-A0A4U7D5Y7-F1
#
_cell.length_a   1.000
_cell.length_b   1.000
_cell.length_c   1.000
_cell.angle_alpha   90.00
_cell.angle_beta   90.00
_cell.angle_gamma   90.00
#
_symmetry.space_group_name_H-M   'P 1'
#
loop_
_entity.id
_entity.type
_entity.pdbx_description
1 polymer ?
#
loop_
_entity_poly.entity_id
_entity_poly.type
_entity_poly.pdbx_seq_one_letter_code
_entity_poly.pdbx_strand_id
1 'polypeptide(L)' 'DLVTTDEIDDPHDLEIFAEVNGERLQESSTENLIFGVDELIAFCSRAFTLEPGDLVFTGTPPGVGVYREPPVLLG' A
#
# COMPACT_ATOMS: atom_id res chain seq x y z
N ASP A 1 -13.01 9.66 -2.45
CA ASP A 1 -14.08 8.92 -1.74
C ASP A 1 -13.47 7.72 -1.03
N LEU A 2 -14.16 7.12 -0.05
CA LEU A 2 -13.73 5.90 0.65
C LEU A 2 -14.51 4.71 0.07
N VAL A 3 -13.81 3.64 -0.28
CA VAL A 3 -14.40 2.37 -0.74
C VAL A 3 -14.58 1.44 0.45
N THR A 4 -15.77 0.85 0.61
CA THR A 4 -16.05 -0.09 1.71
C THR A 4 -15.70 -1.53 1.36
N THR A 5 -15.57 -2.37 2.37
CA THR A 5 -15.12 -3.76 2.22
C THR A 5 -16.06 -4.63 1.39
N ASP A 6 -17.35 -4.27 1.32
CA ASP A 6 -18.35 -4.99 0.51
C ASP A 6 -18.34 -4.60 -0.98
N GLU A 7 -17.61 -3.55 -1.35
CA GLU A 7 -17.41 -3.13 -2.74
C GLU A 7 -16.19 -3.80 -3.40
N ILE A 8 -15.41 -4.57 -2.63
CA ILE A 8 -14.17 -5.24 -3.08
C ILE A 8 -14.29 -6.74 -2.82
N ASP A 9 -14.06 -7.56 -3.85
CA ASP A 9 -14.10 -9.02 -3.73
C ASP A 9 -12.94 -9.56 -2.87
N ASP A 10 -11.71 -9.12 -3.14
CA ASP A 10 -10.52 -9.49 -2.37
C ASP A 10 -9.57 -8.29 -2.18
N PRO A 11 -9.37 -7.78 -0.95
CA PRO A 11 -8.43 -6.68 -0.70
C PRO A 11 -6.96 -7.09 -0.86
N HIS A 12 -6.67 -8.39 -0.94
CA HIS A 12 -5.34 -8.95 -1.17
C HIS A 12 -5.05 -9.22 -2.66
N ASP A 13 -5.92 -8.77 -3.58
CA ASP A 13 -5.65 -8.82 -5.02
C ASP A 13 -6.12 -7.54 -5.73
N LEU A 14 -5.46 -6.43 -5.41
CA LEU A 14 -5.72 -5.11 -5.99
C LEU A 14 -4.49 -4.58 -6.71
N GLU A 15 -4.65 -4.19 -7.97
CA GLU A 15 -3.60 -3.49 -8.71
C GLU A 15 -3.35 -2.09 -8.13
N ILE A 16 -2.08 -1.76 -7.90
CA ILE A 16 -1.65 -0.47 -7.38
C ILE A 16 -0.50 0.07 -8.21
N PHE A 17 -0.51 1.39 -8.43
CA PHE A 17 0.52 2.04 -9.21
C PHE A 17 0.73 3.51 -8.85
N ALA A 18 1.85 4.05 -9.30
CA ALA A 18 2.14 5.48 -9.26
C ALA A 18 2.82 5.94 -10.55
N GLU A 19 2.40 7.10 -11.04
CA GLU A 19 2.97 7.77 -12.22
C GLU A 19 3.56 9.13 -11.83
N VAL A 20 4.68 9.48 -12.45
CA VAL A 20 5.29 10.81 -12.35
C VAL A 20 5.41 11.38 -13.75
N ASN A 21 4.70 12.48 -14.03
CA ASN A 21 4.66 13.13 -15.35
C ASN A 21 4.29 12.17 -16.50
N GLY A 22 3.38 11.23 -16.25
CA GLY A 22 2.94 10.22 -17.22
C GLY A 22 3.88 9.01 -17.36
N GLU A 23 4.95 8.94 -16.58
CA GLU A 23 5.83 7.77 -16.52
C GLU A 23 5.44 6.87 -15.33
N ARG A 24 5.13 5.60 -15.62
CA ARG A 24 4.84 4.58 -14.60
C ARG A 24 6.11 4.25 -13.81
N LEU A 25 6.13 4.63 -12.54
CA LEU A 25 7.26 4.38 -11.65
C LEU A 25 7.01 3.22 -10.69
N GLN A 26 5.80 3.07 -10.17
CA GLN A 26 5.45 1.93 -9.32
C GLN A 26 4.27 1.20 -9.95
N GLU A 27 4.30 -0.12 -9.92
CA GLU A 27 3.24 -1.00 -10.42
C GLU A 27 3.36 -2.37 -9.76
N SER A 28 2.28 -2.85 -9.14
CA SER A 28 2.22 -4.14 -8.45
C SER A 28 0.77 -4.53 -8.13
N SER A 29 0.58 -5.64 -7.44
CA SER A 29 -0.69 -6.05 -6.80
C SER A 29 -0.49 -6.19 -5.29
N THR A 30 -1.55 -5.93 -4.50
CA THR A 30 -1.58 -6.16 -3.05
C THR A 30 -1.37 -7.62 -2.65
N GLU A 31 -1.46 -8.57 -3.61
CA GLU A 31 -1.07 -9.98 -3.40
C GLU A 31 0.41 -10.12 -2.99
N ASN A 32 1.23 -9.13 -3.36
CA ASN A 32 2.67 -9.11 -3.09
C ASN A 32 3.01 -8.51 -1.72
N LEU A 33 2.01 -8.15 -0.91
CA LEU A 33 2.25 -7.77 0.48
C LEU A 33 2.89 -8.95 1.22
N ILE A 34 4.03 -8.68 1.87
CA ILE A 34 4.72 -9.70 2.70
C ILE A 34 3.84 -10.11 3.89
N PHE A 35 3.10 -9.15 4.45
CA PHE A 35 2.13 -9.34 5.53
C PHE A 35 0.78 -8.77 5.07
N GLY A 36 -0.27 -9.59 5.10
CA GLY A 36 -1.61 -9.20 4.68
C GLY A 36 -2.24 -8.11 5.58
N VAL A 37 -3.32 -7.49 5.11
CA VAL A 37 -4.06 -6.46 5.86
C VAL A 37 -4.52 -6.97 7.23
N ASP A 38 -5.03 -8.20 7.28
CA ASP A 38 -5.44 -8.90 8.51
C ASP A 38 -4.27 -9.13 9.47
N GLU A 39 -3.11 -9.54 8.96
CA GLU A 39 -1.89 -9.73 9.76
C GLU A 39 -1.37 -8.40 10.33
N LEU A 40 -1.39 -7.33 9.53
CA LEU A 40 -1.00 -5.99 9.97
C LEU A 40 -1.93 -5.49 11.09
N ILE A 41 -3.24 -5.63 10.94
CA ILE A 41 -4.22 -5.28 11.98
C ILE A 41 -3.98 -6.10 13.26
N ALA A 42 -3.78 -7.42 13.12
CA ALA A 42 -3.50 -8.30 14.25
C ALA A 42 -2.18 -7.96 14.94
N PHE A 43 -1.15 -7.55 14.19
CA PHE A 43 0.13 -7.13 14.74
C PHE A 43 0.00 -5.81 15.50
N CYS A 44 -0.59 -4.78 14.89
CA CYS A 44 -0.79 -3.48 15.52
C CYS A 44 -1.63 -3.57 16.79
N SER A 45 -2.73 -4.32 16.76
CA SER A 45 -3.64 -4.47 17.90
C SER A 45 -3.03 -5.19 19.12
N ARG A 46 -1.93 -5.93 18.94
CA ARG A 46 -1.13 -6.48 20.07
C ARG A 46 -0.21 -5.45 20.69
N ALA A 47 0.22 -4.45 19.94
CA ALA A 47 1.17 -3.43 20.39
C ALA A 47 0.47 -2.21 21.00
N PHE A 48 -0.68 -1.82 20.46
CA PHE A 48 -1.48 -0.67 20.91
C PHE A 48 -2.96 -0.87 20.58
N THR A 49 -3.83 -0.09 21.23
CA THR A 49 -5.27 -0.09 20.90
C THR A 49 -5.48 0.63 19.58
N LEU A 50 -6.18 -0.01 18.65
CA LEU A 50 -6.69 0.62 17.43
C LEU A 50 -8.02 1.30 17.75
N GLU A 51 -8.13 2.57 17.42
CA GLU A 51 -9.33 3.37 17.63
C GLU A 51 -10.14 3.49 16.32
N PRO A 52 -11.47 3.62 16.39
CA PRO A 52 -12.27 3.90 15.20
C PRO A 52 -11.78 5.16 14.47
N GLY A 53 -11.44 5.00 13.19
CA GLY A 53 -10.91 6.07 12.35
C GLY A 53 -9.38 6.04 12.17
N ASP A 54 -8.67 5.12 12.82
CA ASP A 54 -7.24 4.92 12.59
C ASP A 54 -6.95 4.50 11.13
N LEU A 55 -5.82 4.99 10.61
CA LEU A 55 -5.35 4.70 9.25
C LEU A 55 -4.06 3.87 9.31
N VAL A 56 -4.05 2.75 8.58
CA VAL A 56 -2.88 1.89 8.43
C VAL A 56 -2.35 2.01 7.00
N PHE A 57 -1.14 2.53 6.84
CA PHE A 57 -0.43 2.52 5.56
C PHE A 57 0.32 1.19 5.43
N THR A 58 -0.17 0.32 4.55
CA THR A 58 0.20 -1.12 4.52
C THR A 58 1.54 -1.40 3.85
N GLY A 59 2.11 -0.43 3.13
CA GLY A 59 3.41 -0.57 2.49
C GLY A 59 3.46 0.14 1.13
N THR A 60 4.53 -0.11 0.39
CA THR A 60 4.72 0.39 -0.97
C THR A 60 5.44 -0.68 -1.81
N PRO A 61 5.08 -0.86 -3.09
CA PRO A 61 5.75 -1.81 -3.97
C PRO A 61 7.13 -1.29 -4.41
N PRO A 62 7.95 -2.13 -5.09
CA PRO A 62 9.20 -1.70 -5.70
C PRO A 62 9.03 -0.49 -6.63
N GLY A 63 10.13 0.22 -6.90
CA GLY A 63 10.10 1.40 -7.74
C GLY A 63 9.91 2.71 -6.98
N VAL A 64 10.35 2.80 -5.72
CA VAL A 64 10.49 4.09 -5.03
C VAL A 64 11.67 4.87 -5.62
N GLY A 65 11.49 6.17 -5.81
CA GLY A 65 12.44 7.07 -6.49
C GLY A 65 13.89 7.02 -6.01
N VAL A 66 14.10 6.86 -4.71
CA VAL A 66 15.44 6.82 -4.08
C VAL A 66 16.26 5.58 -4.46
N TYR A 67 15.61 4.48 -4.85
CA TYR A 67 16.27 3.23 -5.20
C TYR A 67 16.49 3.05 -6.71
N ARG A 68 16.29 4.11 -7.51
CA ARG A 68 16.59 4.11 -8.94
C ARG A 68 18.02 4.55 -9.22
N GLU A 69 18.50 4.17 -10.40
CA GLU A 69 19.80 4.56 -10.93
C GLU A 69 19.61 5.25 -12.30
N PRO A 70 19.72 6.60 -12.38
CA PRO A 70 19.89 7.55 -11.28
C PRO A 70 18.60 7.72 -10.43
N PRO A 71 18.69 8.27 -9.20
CA PRO A 71 17.51 8.53 -8.38
C PRO A 71 16.55 9.52 -9.03
N VAL A 72 15.25 9.27 -8.88
CA VAL A 72 14.17 10.15 -9.36
C VAL A 72 13.44 10.69 -8.14
N LEU A 73 13.72 11.93 -7.75
CA LEU A 73 13.08 12.58 -6.61
C LEU A 73 12.07 13.63 -7.12
N LEU A 74 11.00 13.85 -6.36
CA LEU A 74 10.06 14.93 -6.64
C LEU A 74 10.72 16.27 -6.27
N GLY A 75 10.68 17.22 -7.21
CA GLY A 75 11.21 18.57 -7.05
C GLY A 75 10.15 19.62 -6.78
#